data_AF-A0A151Z5F0-F1
#
_entry.id   AF-A0A151Z5F0-F1
#
_cell.length_a   1.000
_cell.length_b   1.000
_cell.length_c   1.000
_cell.angle_alpha   90.00
_cell.angle_beta   90.00
_cell.angle_gamma   90.00
#
_symmetry.space_group_name_H-M   'P 1'
#
loop_
_entity.id
_entity.type
_entity.pdbx_description
1 polymer ?
#
loop_
_entity_poly.entity_id
_entity_poly.type
_entity_poly.pdbx_seq_one_letter_code
_entity_poly.pdbx_strand_id
1 'polypeptide(L)'
;MKNPAMECFIRKLKCYSDLEIILISNDIILGSKPIEEWPICDAFLAFFSNGFPLEKVIKYCDLRTPFMINDLNTQKALLDRRKVYKLLESAQVPLPKYLLVNRSGASGSSNSENSLIEHEDYLEIDGKRIYKPFIEKPFDSEDHNIYIYYSTKQGGGCRKLYRKVGNNSSDFYPHLNSIRREGSYLYEEFVQTDESKDVKVYSTNSFSYAELRKSPSVDGHVERVSGGKEKRQSTPLTTKENEISQKISRVFKQFICGYDILRTNGSSIVCDVNGWTLVKGDNRDNFYESASKSLHSLLLNSVDIKPQQQPQQQQQQQQQQQQQQQQQQQQSLTSPDICNLNVINNIKSNNNVNNLFTTIPTPASNLLKKISRFNFCKFTILTL
;
A
#
# COMPACT_ATOMS: atom_id res chain seq x y z
N MET A 1 14.49 -8.89 -16.70
CA MET A 1 14.28 -9.12 -15.26
C MET A 1 15.44 -9.92 -14.71
N LYS A 2 15.88 -9.67 -13.48
CA LYS A 2 16.97 -10.41 -12.81
C LYS A 2 16.48 -11.09 -11.52
N ASN A 3 15.18 -11.33 -11.38
CA ASN A 3 14.57 -11.84 -10.15
C ASN A 3 13.86 -13.19 -10.42
N PRO A 4 14.49 -14.33 -10.05
CA PRO A 4 13.94 -15.66 -10.32
C PRO A 4 12.56 -15.91 -9.69
N ALA A 5 12.24 -15.24 -8.59
CA ALA A 5 10.92 -15.34 -7.96
C ALA A 5 9.85 -14.68 -8.83
N MET A 6 10.12 -13.46 -9.32
CA MET A 6 9.18 -12.73 -10.16
C MET A 6 9.00 -13.39 -11.53
N GLU A 7 10.08 -13.90 -12.12
CA GLU A 7 10.03 -14.68 -13.37
C GLU A 7 9.17 -15.93 -13.22
N CYS A 8 9.29 -16.64 -12.09
CA CYS A 8 8.46 -17.81 -11.83
C CYS A 8 6.98 -17.41 -11.72
N PHE A 9 6.66 -16.36 -10.95
CA PHE A 9 5.29 -15.86 -10.80
C PHE A 9 4.67 -15.41 -12.14
N ILE A 10 5.41 -14.65 -12.94
CA ILE A 10 4.97 -14.19 -14.28
C ILE A 10 4.75 -15.38 -15.22
N ARG A 11 5.63 -16.39 -15.20
CA ARG A 11 5.46 -17.58 -16.02
C ARG A 11 4.15 -18.31 -15.70
N LYS A 12 3.73 -18.34 -14.42
CA LYS A 12 2.41 -18.89 -14.04
C LYS A 12 1.26 -18.06 -14.61
N LEU A 13 1.37 -16.73 -14.54
CA LEU A 13 0.36 -15.84 -15.12
C LEU A 13 0.27 -15.94 -16.65
N LYS A 14 1.38 -16.18 -17.35
CA LYS A 14 1.40 -16.38 -18.81
C LYS A 14 0.69 -17.66 -19.28
N CYS A 15 0.33 -18.57 -18.36
CA CYS A 15 -0.47 -19.75 -18.70
C CYS A 15 -1.95 -19.42 -18.99
N TYR A 16 -2.42 -18.24 -18.58
CA TYR A 16 -3.79 -17.78 -18.82
C TYR A 16 -3.87 -17.11 -20.21
N SER A 17 -4.54 -17.77 -21.15
CA SER A 17 -4.64 -17.31 -22.54
C SER A 17 -5.45 -16.01 -22.71
N ASP A 18 -6.25 -15.66 -21.72
CA ASP A 18 -7.10 -14.48 -21.63
C ASP A 18 -6.40 -13.29 -20.94
N LEU A 19 -5.12 -13.44 -20.55
CA LEU A 19 -4.28 -12.34 -20.05
C LEU A 19 -3.20 -11.96 -21.08
N GLU A 20 -3.21 -10.70 -21.53
CA GLU A 20 -2.09 -10.13 -22.27
C GLU A 20 -1.15 -9.44 -21.28
N ILE A 21 -0.01 -10.07 -20.97
CA ILE A 21 0.94 -9.55 -19.99
C ILE A 21 1.97 -8.65 -20.66
N ILE A 22 1.95 -7.37 -20.30
CA ILE A 22 2.92 -6.36 -20.74
C ILE A 22 3.90 -6.10 -19.60
N LEU A 23 5.19 -6.24 -19.89
CA LEU A 23 6.25 -5.93 -18.94
C LEU A 23 6.88 -4.60 -19.33
N ILE A 24 6.70 -3.56 -18.51
CA ILE A 24 7.33 -2.27 -18.79
C ILE A 24 8.82 -2.39 -18.44
N SER A 25 9.70 -2.08 -19.39
CA SER A 25 11.15 -2.10 -19.18
C SER A 25 11.62 -0.91 -18.36
N ASN A 26 12.76 -1.08 -17.67
CA ASN A 26 13.39 -0.03 -16.87
C ASN A 26 13.68 1.23 -17.71
N ASP A 27 13.98 1.09 -19.01
CA ASP A 27 14.23 2.22 -19.91
C ASP A 27 12.97 3.10 -20.13
N ILE A 28 11.78 2.53 -20.08
CA ILE A 28 10.53 3.31 -20.16
C ILE A 28 10.22 3.97 -18.81
N ILE A 29 10.40 3.21 -17.73
CA ILE A 29 10.07 3.63 -16.36
C ILE A 29 11.00 4.77 -15.91
N LEU A 30 12.31 4.54 -16.01
CA LEU A 30 13.37 5.43 -15.55
C LEU A 30 13.83 6.40 -16.64
N GLY A 31 13.55 6.12 -17.92
CA GLY A 31 14.01 6.97 -19.01
C GLY A 31 13.20 8.26 -19.18
N SER A 32 13.61 9.02 -20.19
CA SER A 32 13.06 10.34 -20.53
C SER A 32 11.67 10.30 -21.16
N LYS A 33 11.16 9.12 -21.54
CA LYS A 33 9.86 9.00 -22.18
C LYS A 33 8.73 9.50 -21.26
N PRO A 34 7.81 10.33 -21.78
CA PRO A 34 6.68 10.83 -21.02
C PRO A 34 5.67 9.70 -20.75
N ILE A 35 4.84 9.86 -19.71
CA ILE A 35 3.90 8.81 -19.25
C ILE A 35 2.78 8.53 -20.27
N GLU A 36 2.53 9.49 -21.16
CA GLU A 36 1.58 9.41 -22.26
C GLU A 36 2.00 8.36 -23.29
N GLU A 37 3.30 8.09 -23.43
CA GLU A 37 3.84 7.06 -24.34
C GLU A 37 3.93 5.67 -23.70
N TRP A 38 3.59 5.54 -22.40
CA TRP A 38 3.65 4.24 -21.74
C TRP A 38 2.54 3.31 -22.26
N PRO A 39 2.76 1.98 -22.25
CA PRO A 39 1.77 1.02 -22.72
C PRO A 39 0.44 1.15 -21.96
N ILE A 40 -0.68 1.23 -22.68
CA ILE A 40 -2.01 1.27 -22.09
C ILE A 40 -2.41 -0.12 -21.59
N CYS A 41 -3.00 -0.18 -20.40
CA CYS A 41 -3.42 -1.43 -19.77
C CYS A 41 -4.78 -1.30 -19.07
N ASP A 42 -5.50 -2.42 -18.96
CA ASP A 42 -6.76 -2.49 -18.20
C ASP A 42 -6.49 -2.66 -16.70
N ALA A 43 -5.43 -3.39 -16.35
CA ALA A 43 -4.99 -3.60 -14.98
C ALA A 43 -3.49 -3.34 -14.81
N PHE A 44 -3.11 -2.86 -13.64
CA PHE A 44 -1.74 -2.43 -13.36
C PHE A 44 -1.25 -2.96 -12.02
N LEU A 45 -0.15 -3.70 -12.06
CA LEU A 45 0.61 -4.16 -10.90
C LEU A 45 1.93 -3.42 -10.85
N ALA A 46 2.09 -2.58 -9.85
CA ALA A 46 3.36 -1.97 -9.48
C ALA A 46 3.65 -2.20 -8.00
N PHE A 47 4.92 -2.15 -7.66
CA PHE A 47 5.40 -2.22 -6.29
C PHE A 47 6.70 -1.44 -6.17
N PHE A 48 6.87 -0.80 -5.01
CA PHE A 48 8.09 -0.06 -4.74
C PHE A 48 9.31 -0.99 -4.68
N SER A 49 10.43 -0.48 -5.18
CA SER A 49 11.78 -0.96 -4.93
C SER A 49 12.72 0.24 -4.94
N ASN A 50 13.94 0.09 -4.40
CA ASN A 50 14.90 1.20 -4.41
C ASN A 50 15.16 1.69 -5.85
N GLY A 51 15.06 3.00 -6.06
CA GLY A 51 15.14 3.64 -7.38
C GLY A 51 13.82 3.71 -8.16
N PHE A 52 12.71 3.20 -7.62
CA PHE A 52 11.40 3.21 -8.27
C PHE A 52 10.79 4.62 -8.34
N PRO A 53 10.41 5.14 -9.52
CA PRO A 53 9.92 6.51 -9.67
C PRO A 53 8.43 6.58 -9.32
N LEU A 54 8.11 6.40 -8.03
CA LEU A 54 6.73 6.27 -7.52
C LEU A 54 5.82 7.42 -7.98
N GLU A 55 6.30 8.66 -7.93
CA GLU A 55 5.52 9.84 -8.35
C GLU A 55 5.21 9.83 -9.86
N LYS A 56 6.12 9.34 -10.71
CA LYS A 56 5.88 9.20 -12.16
C LYS A 56 4.81 8.12 -12.42
N VAL A 57 4.87 7.03 -11.66
CA VAL A 57 3.91 5.93 -11.77
C VAL A 57 2.52 6.33 -11.28
N ILE A 58 2.42 7.10 -10.19
CA ILE A 58 1.14 7.68 -9.73
C ILE A 58 0.51 8.53 -10.82
N LYS A 59 1.27 9.45 -11.44
CA LYS A 59 0.77 10.27 -12.56
C LYS A 59 0.30 9.44 -13.75
N TYR A 60 1.00 8.34 -14.08
CA TYR A 60 0.56 7.41 -15.12
C TYR A 60 -0.79 6.77 -14.76
N CYS A 61 -0.94 6.31 -13.52
CA CYS A 61 -2.18 5.72 -13.03
C CYS A 61 -3.34 6.73 -12.99
N ASP A 62 -3.07 8.00 -12.64
CA ASP A 62 -4.07 9.06 -12.68
C ASP A 62 -4.51 9.37 -14.13
N LEU A 63 -3.56 9.36 -15.08
CA LEU A 63 -3.82 9.59 -16.50
C LEU A 63 -4.62 8.45 -17.16
N ARG A 64 -4.29 7.20 -16.83
CA ARG A 64 -4.83 6.00 -17.53
C ARG A 64 -5.93 5.28 -16.75
N THR A 65 -6.08 5.56 -15.47
CA THR A 65 -7.06 4.97 -14.54
C THR A 65 -7.21 3.44 -14.67
N PRO A 66 -6.11 2.66 -14.66
CA PRO A 66 -6.21 1.20 -14.73
C PRO A 66 -6.76 0.62 -13.43
N PHE A 67 -7.24 -0.62 -13.46
CA PHE A 67 -7.53 -1.38 -12.24
C PHE A 67 -6.22 -1.63 -11.48
N MET A 68 -6.11 -1.01 -10.30
CA MET A 68 -4.91 -1.08 -9.47
C MET A 68 -4.90 -2.37 -8.64
N ILE A 69 -3.95 -3.27 -8.92
CA ILE A 69 -3.79 -4.52 -8.17
C ILE A 69 -3.17 -4.25 -6.80
N ASN A 70 -2.21 -3.32 -6.76
CA ASN A 70 -1.70 -2.77 -5.52
C ASN A 70 -2.03 -1.28 -5.46
N ASP A 71 -2.50 -0.82 -4.30
CA ASP A 71 -2.69 0.61 -4.05
C ASP A 71 -1.33 1.31 -3.87
N LEU A 72 -1.09 2.38 -4.64
CA LEU A 72 0.18 3.12 -4.61
C LEU A 72 0.29 4.09 -3.41
N ASN A 73 -0.84 4.57 -2.88
CA ASN A 73 -0.83 5.45 -1.72
C ASN A 73 -0.44 4.68 -0.46
N THR A 74 -0.95 3.45 -0.31
CA THR A 74 -0.52 2.57 0.78
C THR A 74 0.92 2.08 0.57
N GLN A 75 1.43 1.95 -0.67
CA GLN A 75 2.86 1.76 -0.89
C GLN A 75 3.71 2.93 -0.40
N LYS A 76 3.28 4.16 -0.65
CA LYS A 76 3.94 5.35 -0.07
C LYS A 76 3.89 5.34 1.45
N ALA A 77 2.81 4.82 2.04
CA ALA A 77 2.70 4.66 3.48
C ALA A 77 3.66 3.59 4.05
N LEU A 78 3.93 2.51 3.30
CA LEU A 78 4.86 1.45 3.71
C LEU A 78 6.30 1.94 3.91
N LEU A 79 6.70 3.05 3.27
CA LEU A 79 8.03 3.66 3.43
C LEU A 79 8.21 4.42 4.75
N ASP A 80 7.13 4.68 5.49
CA ASP A 80 7.17 5.39 6.77
C ASP A 80 6.57 4.51 7.88
N ARG A 81 7.44 4.00 8.75
CA ARG A 81 7.09 3.08 9.82
C ARG A 81 5.99 3.63 10.75
N ARG A 82 5.90 4.96 10.91
CA ARG A 82 4.83 5.59 11.69
C ARG A 82 3.47 5.43 11.03
N LYS A 83 3.41 5.57 9.70
CA LYS A 83 2.19 5.37 8.93
C LYS A 83 1.78 3.90 8.92
N VAL A 84 2.75 2.99 8.80
CA VAL A 84 2.53 1.55 8.94
C VAL A 84 1.86 1.23 10.29
N TYR A 85 2.41 1.74 11.39
CA TYR A 85 1.87 1.47 12.73
C TYR A 85 0.48 2.08 12.93
N LYS A 86 0.26 3.33 12.46
CA LYS A 86 -1.08 3.95 12.48
C LYS A 86 -2.13 3.14 11.71
N LEU A 87 -1.78 2.60 10.55
CA LEU A 87 -2.69 1.74 9.77
C LEU A 87 -3.01 0.44 10.53
N LEU A 88 -2.00 -0.19 11.12
CA LEU A 88 -2.16 -1.41 11.92
C LEU A 88 -3.05 -1.17 13.15
N GLU A 89 -2.85 -0.05 13.87
CA GLU A 89 -3.72 0.37 14.98
C GLU A 89 -5.16 0.60 14.54
N SER A 90 -5.37 1.30 13.41
CA SER A 90 -6.70 1.58 12.89
C SER A 90 -7.47 0.31 12.52
N ALA A 91 -6.76 -0.77 12.15
CA ALA A 91 -7.31 -2.08 11.88
C ALA A 91 -7.37 -3.00 13.11
N GLN A 92 -6.96 -2.52 14.29
CA GLN A 92 -6.86 -3.30 15.52
C GLN A 92 -6.02 -4.56 15.30
N VAL A 93 -4.89 -4.42 14.63
CA VAL A 93 -3.86 -5.46 14.54
C VAL A 93 -2.95 -5.34 15.76
N PRO A 94 -2.66 -6.44 16.49
CA PRO A 94 -1.78 -6.38 17.65
C PRO A 94 -0.37 -5.92 17.28
N LEU A 95 0.15 -4.95 18.03
CA LEU A 95 1.49 -4.36 17.90
C LEU A 95 2.20 -4.37 19.26
N PRO A 96 3.54 -4.33 19.29
CA PRO A 96 4.24 -4.00 20.52
C PRO A 96 3.86 -2.58 20.94
N LYS A 97 3.82 -2.31 22.25
CA LYS A 97 3.69 -0.93 22.73
C LYS A 97 4.87 -0.12 22.22
N TYR A 98 4.60 1.05 21.66
CA TYR A 98 5.63 1.90 21.05
C TYR A 98 5.43 3.37 21.39
N LEU A 99 6.51 4.13 21.24
CA LEU A 99 6.61 5.58 21.42
C LEU A 99 7.38 6.15 20.24
N LEU A 100 7.06 7.39 19.84
CA LEU A 100 7.69 8.06 18.71
C LEU A 100 8.53 9.22 19.21
N VAL A 101 9.76 9.33 18.72
CA VAL A 101 10.64 10.48 18.96
C VAL A 101 10.94 11.14 17.63
N ASN A 102 10.37 12.31 17.42
CA ASN A 102 10.72 13.22 16.34
C ASN A 102 11.83 14.14 16.86
N ARG A 103 12.98 14.08 16.20
CA ARG A 103 14.05 15.06 16.37
C ARG A 103 14.13 15.86 15.09
N SER A 104 14.04 17.17 15.21
CA SER A 104 14.30 18.06 14.09
C SER A 104 15.72 17.73 13.62
N GLY A 105 15.85 17.25 12.38
CA GLY A 105 17.13 17.46 11.70
C GLY A 105 17.41 18.97 11.66
N ALA A 106 18.61 19.38 11.31
CA ALA A 106 19.04 20.78 11.20
C ALA A 106 18.17 21.71 10.31
N SER A 107 17.00 21.28 9.81
CA SER A 107 15.95 22.09 9.21
C SER A 107 14.77 22.28 10.19
N GLY A 108 14.79 23.41 10.91
CA GLY A 108 13.81 23.81 11.93
C GLY A 108 12.38 23.98 11.44
N SER A 109 11.68 22.87 11.22
CA SER A 109 10.21 22.87 11.12
C SER A 109 9.61 22.57 12.49
N SER A 110 8.77 23.49 12.95
CA SER A 110 8.21 23.66 14.28
C SER A 110 7.21 22.56 14.72
N ASN A 111 7.61 21.30 14.69
CA ASN A 111 6.92 20.25 15.43
C ASN A 111 7.63 20.09 16.76
N SER A 112 6.92 20.35 17.86
CA SER A 112 7.42 20.27 19.25
C SER A 112 8.32 19.05 19.43
N GLU A 113 9.60 19.29 19.70
CA GLU A 113 10.54 18.20 20.04
C GLU A 113 9.98 17.43 21.22
N ASN A 114 9.95 16.10 21.11
CA ASN A 114 9.49 15.26 22.21
C ASN A 114 10.38 15.50 23.44
N SER A 115 9.76 15.55 24.63
CA SER A 115 10.52 15.53 25.88
C SER A 115 11.09 14.13 26.07
N LEU A 116 12.34 13.93 25.66
CA LEU A 116 13.06 12.66 25.76
C LEU A 116 14.11 12.72 26.88
N ILE A 117 13.90 11.90 27.91
CA ILE A 117 14.87 11.69 28.99
C ILE A 117 15.33 10.23 28.90
N GLU A 118 16.64 10.04 28.76
CA GLU A 118 17.25 8.71 28.80
C GLU A 118 17.70 8.41 30.23
N HIS A 119 17.16 7.33 30.80
CA HIS A 119 17.63 6.75 32.05
C HIS A 119 18.42 5.47 31.76
N GLU A 120 19.02 4.90 32.81
CA GLU A 120 19.87 3.71 32.70
C GLU A 120 19.14 2.52 32.07
N ASP A 121 17.91 2.23 32.50
CA ASP A 121 17.11 1.05 32.10
C ASP A 121 15.77 1.36 31.43
N TYR A 122 15.49 2.63 31.14
CA TYR A 122 14.28 3.04 30.42
C TYR A 122 14.43 4.39 29.74
N LEU A 123 13.55 4.68 28.80
CA LEU A 123 13.34 6.02 28.27
C LEU A 123 12.04 6.59 28.80
N GLU A 124 12.01 7.89 29.06
CA GLU A 124 10.80 8.65 29.30
C GLU A 124 10.58 9.61 28.12
N ILE A 125 9.49 9.40 27.37
CA ILE A 125 9.12 10.17 26.18
C ILE A 125 7.74 10.76 26.43
N ASP A 126 7.67 12.08 26.54
CA ASP A 126 6.43 12.82 26.87
C ASP A 126 5.70 12.25 28.10
N GLY A 127 6.47 11.96 29.16
CA GLY A 127 5.96 11.38 30.42
C GLY A 127 5.60 9.90 30.36
N LYS A 128 5.75 9.23 29.20
CA LYS A 128 5.52 7.79 29.05
C LYS A 128 6.83 7.02 29.08
N ARG A 129 6.86 5.90 29.81
CA ARG A 129 8.04 5.07 29.95
C ARG A 129 8.05 3.84 29.04
N ILE A 130 9.23 3.52 28.53
CA ILE A 130 9.55 2.28 27.83
C ILE A 130 10.84 1.68 28.39
N TYR A 131 10.77 0.45 28.88
CA TYR A 131 11.84 -0.19 29.65
C TYR A 131 12.71 -1.07 28.75
N LYS A 132 13.99 -1.20 29.11
CA LYS A 132 14.87 -2.18 28.47
C LYS A 132 14.44 -3.62 28.87
N PRO A 133 14.46 -4.60 27.94
CA PRO A 133 14.88 -4.41 26.56
C PRO A 133 13.84 -3.69 25.71
N PHE A 134 14.29 -2.72 24.93
CA PHE A 134 13.48 -2.02 23.92
C PHE A 134 14.20 -2.00 22.58
N ILE A 135 13.44 -1.78 21.52
CA ILE A 135 13.91 -1.72 20.15
C ILE A 135 13.80 -0.28 19.65
N GLU A 136 14.83 0.23 19.00
CA GLU A 136 14.87 1.52 18.33
C GLU A 136 14.91 1.31 16.81
N LYS A 137 13.87 1.74 16.12
CA LYS A 137 13.70 1.62 14.66
C LYS A 137 13.68 3.00 14.02
N PRO A 138 14.43 3.23 12.91
CA PRO A 138 14.26 4.43 12.10
C PRO A 138 12.81 4.57 11.61
N PHE A 139 12.35 5.81 11.41
CA PHE A 139 11.05 6.06 10.79
C PHE A 139 11.01 5.64 9.32
N ASP A 140 12.13 5.74 8.61
CA ASP A 140 12.27 5.19 7.27
C ASP A 140 12.23 3.65 7.36
N SER A 141 11.24 3.04 6.71
CA SER A 141 11.09 1.58 6.70
C SER A 141 12.21 0.86 5.93
N GLU A 142 12.87 1.57 4.99
CA GLU A 142 13.99 1.03 4.21
C GLU A 142 15.32 1.10 4.98
N ASP A 143 15.38 1.87 6.06
CA ASP A 143 16.52 1.86 6.96
C ASP A 143 16.42 0.69 7.95
N HIS A 144 17.16 -0.36 7.66
CA HIS A 144 17.22 -1.58 8.45
C HIS A 144 18.20 -1.52 9.64
N ASN A 145 18.76 -0.36 9.99
CA ASN A 145 19.62 -0.18 11.16
C ASN A 145 18.78 -0.13 12.45
N ILE A 146 18.31 -1.30 12.89
CA ILE A 146 17.42 -1.47 14.06
C ILE A 146 18.26 -1.88 15.27
N TYR A 147 18.12 -1.17 16.38
CA TYR A 147 18.95 -1.40 17.56
C TYR A 147 18.11 -1.97 18.71
N ILE A 148 18.64 -2.93 19.44
CA ILE A 148 18.03 -3.51 20.64
C ILE A 148 18.93 -3.17 21.82
N TYR A 149 18.37 -2.52 22.84
CA TYR A 149 19.10 -2.11 24.03
C TYR A 149 18.73 -3.02 25.19
N TYR A 150 19.69 -3.66 25.84
CA TYR A 150 19.43 -4.59 26.94
C TYR A 150 19.58 -3.91 28.30
N SER A 151 18.82 -4.38 29.28
CA SER A 151 18.86 -3.82 30.64
C SER A 151 20.16 -4.17 31.35
N THR A 152 20.51 -3.39 32.38
CA THR A 152 21.65 -3.68 33.28
C THR A 152 21.57 -5.09 33.88
N LYS A 153 20.35 -5.54 34.23
CA LYS A 153 20.08 -6.91 34.71
C LYS A 153 20.43 -8.00 33.69
N GLN A 154 20.40 -7.67 32.40
CA GLN A 154 20.79 -8.57 31.31
C GLN A 154 22.26 -8.39 30.89
N GLY A 155 23.04 -7.60 31.64
CA GLY A 155 24.44 -7.29 31.34
C GLY A 155 24.64 -6.03 30.49
N GLY A 156 23.56 -5.31 30.16
CA GLY A 156 23.61 -4.12 29.31
C GLY A 156 24.00 -4.42 27.87
N GLY A 157 24.43 -3.37 27.18
CA GLY A 157 24.86 -3.43 25.80
C GLY A 157 23.73 -3.25 24.79
N CYS A 158 24.11 -3.29 23.52
CA CYS A 158 23.24 -3.04 22.39
C CYS A 158 23.52 -4.04 21.27
N ARG A 159 22.47 -4.64 20.71
CA ARG A 159 22.56 -5.41 19.47
C ARG A 159 22.10 -4.57 18.30
N LYS A 160 22.95 -4.41 17.29
CA LYS A 160 22.66 -3.67 16.07
C LYS A 160 22.29 -4.64 14.96
N LEU A 161 21.04 -4.62 14.53
CA LEU A 161 20.56 -5.35 13.36
C LEU A 161 20.83 -4.52 12.11
N TYR A 162 21.07 -5.20 11.00
CA TYR A 162 21.30 -4.58 9.71
C TYR A 162 20.88 -5.51 8.58
N ARG A 163 20.81 -4.95 7.36
CA ARG A 163 20.57 -5.75 6.17
C ARG A 163 21.67 -6.80 6.03
N LYS A 164 21.27 -8.07 5.95
CA LYS A 164 22.18 -9.23 5.97
C LYS A 164 23.39 -9.06 5.04
N VAL A 165 24.58 -9.28 5.59
CA VAL A 165 25.86 -9.31 4.85
C VAL A 165 26.46 -10.70 5.05
N GLY A 166 26.48 -11.52 4.00
CA GLY A 166 26.92 -12.91 4.10
C GLY A 166 26.06 -13.72 5.08
N ASN A 167 26.66 -14.21 6.16
CA ASN A 167 25.99 -14.99 7.21
C ASN A 167 25.64 -14.17 8.46
N ASN A 168 25.82 -12.85 8.41
CA ASN A 168 25.60 -11.98 9.55
C ASN A 168 24.39 -11.07 9.30
N SER A 169 23.63 -10.82 10.36
CA SER A 169 22.39 -10.03 10.38
C SER A 169 22.27 -9.12 11.59
N SER A 170 23.15 -9.28 12.59
CA SER A 170 23.34 -8.34 13.69
C SER A 170 24.67 -8.56 14.38
N ASP A 171 25.13 -7.57 15.12
CA ASP A 171 26.31 -7.64 16.00
C ASP A 171 25.96 -7.12 17.39
N PHE A 172 26.60 -7.68 18.42
CA PHE A 172 26.41 -7.27 19.82
C PHE A 172 27.58 -6.40 20.30
N TYR A 173 27.24 -5.29 20.96
CA TYR A 173 28.17 -4.29 21.48
C TYR A 173 27.95 -4.15 22.99
N PRO A 174 28.77 -4.80 23.84
CA PRO A 174 28.53 -4.88 25.28
C PRO A 174 28.64 -3.52 26.00
N HIS A 175 29.43 -2.60 25.46
CA HIS A 175 29.67 -1.28 26.08
C HIS A 175 28.75 -0.18 25.56
N LEU A 176 27.91 -0.45 24.56
CA LEU A 176 26.99 0.53 24.00
C LEU A 176 25.63 0.45 24.71
N ASN A 177 25.34 1.43 25.57
CA ASN A 177 24.12 1.45 26.39
C ASN A 177 23.17 2.61 26.07
N SER A 178 23.64 3.59 25.30
CA SER A 178 22.91 4.82 25.01
C SER A 178 22.28 4.83 23.63
N ILE A 179 21.09 5.43 23.52
CA ILE A 179 20.34 5.58 22.28
C ILE A 179 21.05 6.48 21.26
N ARG A 180 20.70 6.33 19.98
CA ARG A 180 21.14 7.28 18.94
C ARG A 180 20.52 8.64 19.22
N ARG A 181 21.31 9.71 19.05
CA ARG A 181 20.88 11.10 19.28
C ARG A 181 20.53 11.85 18.00
N GLU A 182 21.14 11.47 16.88
CA GLU A 182 20.85 12.02 15.56
C GLU A 182 19.72 11.27 14.88
N GLY A 183 18.75 11.99 14.30
CA GLY A 183 17.63 11.39 13.59
C GLY A 183 16.42 11.05 14.48
N SER A 184 15.35 10.60 13.82
CA SER A 184 14.06 10.32 14.45
C SER A 184 13.75 8.82 14.46
N TYR A 185 13.17 8.34 15.55
CA TYR A 185 13.04 6.91 15.83
C TYR A 185 11.70 6.54 16.47
N LEU A 186 11.26 5.33 16.18
CA LEU A 186 10.22 4.61 16.89
C LEU A 186 10.90 3.72 17.93
N TYR A 187 10.51 3.86 19.20
CA TYR A 187 10.93 2.97 20.28
C TYR A 187 9.79 2.02 20.61
N GLU A 188 10.04 0.71 20.65
CA GLU A 188 9.03 -0.28 20.99
C GLU A 188 9.51 -1.31 22.01
N GLU A 189 8.58 -1.90 22.74
CA GLU A 189 8.89 -2.96 23.70
C GLU A 189 9.48 -4.17 22.97
N PHE A 190 10.57 -4.72 23.50
CA PHE A 190 11.13 -5.95 22.97
C PHE A 190 10.24 -7.13 23.34
N VAL A 191 9.66 -7.78 22.33
CA VAL A 191 8.83 -8.97 22.52
C VAL A 191 9.72 -10.21 22.45
N GLN A 192 9.87 -10.91 23.59
CA GLN A 192 10.54 -12.21 23.63
C GLN A 192 9.67 -13.28 22.97
N THR A 193 10.18 -13.89 21.89
CA THR A 193 9.49 -14.97 21.19
C THR A 193 9.73 -16.34 21.83
N ASP A 194 8.75 -17.23 21.72
CA ASP A 194 8.78 -18.56 22.35
C ASP A 194 9.92 -19.44 21.79
N GLU A 195 10.17 -19.36 20.47
CA GLU A 195 11.16 -20.18 19.77
C GLU A 195 12.38 -19.40 19.26
N SER A 196 12.57 -18.13 19.65
CA SER A 196 13.63 -17.27 19.09
C SER A 196 13.61 -17.18 17.55
N LYS A 197 12.41 -17.29 16.96
CA LYS A 197 12.15 -17.27 15.52
C LYS A 197 11.09 -16.22 15.19
N ASP A 198 11.24 -15.60 14.03
CA ASP A 198 10.23 -14.74 13.44
C ASP A 198 9.34 -15.56 12.51
N VAL A 199 8.04 -15.30 12.51
CA VAL A 199 7.10 -15.83 11.52
C VAL A 199 7.02 -14.82 10.36
N LYS A 200 7.54 -15.21 9.20
CA LYS A 200 7.44 -14.42 7.96
C LYS A 200 6.19 -14.84 7.21
N VAL A 201 5.20 -13.96 7.16
CA VAL A 201 3.90 -14.21 6.51
C VAL A 201 3.87 -13.57 5.14
N TYR A 202 3.28 -14.28 4.17
CA TYR A 202 3.00 -13.84 2.82
C TYR A 202 1.51 -14.03 2.60
N SER A 203 0.76 -12.94 2.69
CA SER A 203 -0.69 -12.94 2.55
C SER A 203 -1.10 -12.50 1.15
N THR A 204 -2.18 -13.10 0.66
CA THR A 204 -2.96 -12.60 -0.47
C THR A 204 -4.36 -12.22 0.00
N ASN A 205 -5.20 -11.70 -0.89
CA ASN A 205 -6.63 -11.51 -0.61
C ASN A 205 -7.38 -12.83 -0.33
N SER A 206 -6.83 -13.98 -0.76
CA SER A 206 -7.51 -15.28 -0.75
C SER A 206 -6.94 -16.31 0.22
N PHE A 207 -5.64 -16.25 0.51
CA PHE A 207 -4.94 -17.20 1.38
C PHE A 207 -3.63 -16.60 1.90
N SER A 208 -3.08 -17.20 2.95
CA SER A 208 -1.80 -16.81 3.54
C SER A 208 -0.86 -18.00 3.67
N TYR A 209 0.44 -17.73 3.58
CA TYR A 209 1.52 -18.70 3.78
C TYR A 209 2.53 -18.16 4.79
N ALA A 210 3.13 -19.02 5.62
CA ALA A 210 4.09 -18.59 6.62
C ALA A 210 5.32 -19.51 6.73
N GLU A 211 6.47 -18.88 6.99
CA GLU A 211 7.76 -19.53 7.23
C GLU A 211 8.37 -19.02 8.52
N LEU A 212 8.94 -19.90 9.32
CA LEU A 212 9.82 -19.54 10.44
C LEU A 212 11.24 -19.28 9.95
N ARG A 213 11.87 -18.25 10.53
CA ARG A 213 13.30 -17.96 10.39
C ARG A 213 13.88 -17.63 11.76
N LYS A 214 15.16 -17.96 11.98
CA LYS A 214 15.86 -17.54 13.19
C LYS A 214 15.83 -16.01 13.29
N SER A 215 15.45 -15.49 14.46
CA SER A 215 15.42 -14.04 14.68
C SER A 215 16.85 -13.49 14.65
N PRO A 216 17.09 -12.35 13.98
CA PRO A 216 18.38 -11.66 14.03
C PRO A 216 18.71 -11.11 15.43
N SER A 217 17.74 -11.07 16.36
CA SER A 217 17.95 -10.61 17.74
C SER A 217 18.72 -11.58 18.63
N VAL A 218 18.92 -12.84 18.18
CA VAL A 218 19.54 -13.91 18.98
C VAL A 218 21.06 -13.72 19.04
N ASP A 219 21.75 -14.10 17.97
CA ASP A 219 23.21 -14.00 17.85
C ASP A 219 23.65 -13.28 16.56
N GLY A 220 22.73 -13.03 15.63
CA GLY A 220 23.01 -12.41 14.34
C GLY A 220 23.45 -13.39 13.26
N HIS A 221 23.69 -14.67 13.58
CA HIS A 221 24.11 -15.68 12.62
C HIS A 221 22.93 -16.23 11.82
N VAL A 222 23.03 -16.18 10.50
CA VAL A 222 22.02 -16.68 9.56
C VAL A 222 22.23 -18.17 9.34
N GLU A 223 21.28 -18.98 9.80
CA GLU A 223 21.28 -20.42 9.54
C GLU A 223 21.04 -20.72 8.06
N ARG A 224 21.83 -21.64 7.49
CA ARG A 224 21.71 -22.07 6.09
C ARG A 224 21.57 -23.59 6.00
N VAL A 225 20.83 -24.03 4.98
CA VAL A 225 20.81 -25.45 4.57
C VAL A 225 22.05 -25.77 3.72
N SER A 226 22.30 -27.05 3.46
CA SER A 226 23.45 -27.53 2.68
C SER A 226 23.62 -26.85 1.33
N GLY A 227 22.51 -26.46 0.67
CA GLY A 227 22.52 -25.69 -0.58
C GLY A 227 22.83 -24.20 -0.44
N GLY A 228 23.29 -23.73 0.72
CA GLY A 228 23.68 -22.33 0.96
C GLY A 228 22.51 -21.34 1.06
N LYS A 229 21.26 -21.77 0.92
CA LYS A 229 20.07 -20.92 1.16
C LYS A 229 19.83 -20.79 2.66
N GLU A 230 19.34 -19.62 3.09
CA GLU A 230 18.86 -19.45 4.47
C GLU A 230 17.79 -20.50 4.81
N LYS A 231 17.90 -21.10 5.99
CA LYS A 231 16.98 -22.11 6.50
C LYS A 231 15.60 -21.50 6.75
N ARG A 232 14.57 -22.17 6.24
CA ARG A 232 13.16 -21.78 6.36
C ARG A 232 12.38 -23.01 6.76
N GLN A 233 11.46 -22.86 7.70
CA GLN A 233 10.57 -23.95 8.10
C GLN A 233 9.13 -23.50 7.91
N SER A 234 8.37 -24.22 7.09
CA SER A 234 6.94 -23.93 6.94
C SER A 234 6.22 -24.04 8.28
N THR A 235 5.31 -23.12 8.56
CA THR A 235 4.49 -23.17 9.78
C THR A 235 3.03 -22.82 9.45
N PRO A 236 2.05 -23.52 10.04
CA PRO A 236 0.65 -23.14 9.88
C PRO A 236 0.38 -21.81 10.59
N LEU A 237 -0.53 -21.02 10.04
CA LEU A 237 -1.10 -19.85 10.71
C LEU A 237 -2.28 -20.30 11.57
N THR A 238 -2.39 -19.73 12.77
CA THR A 238 -3.58 -19.92 13.62
C THR A 238 -4.79 -19.16 13.06
N THR A 239 -5.99 -19.45 13.56
CA THR A 239 -7.20 -18.68 13.21
C THR A 239 -7.01 -17.18 13.42
N LYS A 240 -6.45 -16.78 14.58
CA LYS A 240 -6.16 -15.37 14.90
C LYS A 240 -5.17 -14.75 13.92
N GLU A 241 -4.15 -15.49 13.49
CA GLU A 241 -3.15 -14.97 12.53
C GLU A 241 -3.71 -14.85 11.10
N ASN A 242 -4.66 -15.71 10.73
CA ASN A 242 -5.42 -15.55 9.49
C ASN A 242 -6.34 -14.32 9.54
N GLU A 243 -6.99 -14.05 10.68
CA GLU A 243 -7.76 -12.81 10.88
C GLU A 243 -6.86 -11.57 10.78
N ILE A 244 -5.66 -11.61 11.35
CA ILE A 244 -4.63 -10.57 11.19
C ILE A 244 -4.28 -10.40 9.70
N SER A 245 -4.08 -11.50 8.97
CA SER A 245 -3.79 -11.47 7.52
C SER A 245 -4.89 -10.71 6.75
N GLN A 246 -6.16 -10.99 7.05
CA GLN A 246 -7.29 -10.32 6.41
C GLN A 246 -7.31 -8.82 6.72
N LYS A 247 -7.06 -8.45 7.98
CA LYS A 247 -6.97 -7.04 8.40
C LYS A 247 -5.86 -6.31 7.64
N ILE A 248 -4.66 -6.89 7.59
CA ILE A 248 -3.51 -6.35 6.86
C ILE A 248 -3.82 -6.19 5.37
N SER A 249 -4.37 -7.23 4.72
CA SER A 249 -4.73 -7.16 3.31
C SER A 249 -5.72 -6.03 3.01
N ARG A 250 -6.74 -5.83 3.87
CA ARG A 250 -7.73 -4.76 3.72
C ARG A 250 -7.13 -3.35 3.86
N VAL A 251 -6.26 -3.11 4.84
CA VAL A 251 -5.73 -1.76 5.09
C VAL A 251 -4.55 -1.40 4.20
N PHE A 252 -3.67 -2.35 3.88
CA PHE A 252 -2.51 -2.09 3.02
C PHE A 252 -2.82 -2.26 1.54
N LYS A 253 -3.89 -2.98 1.17
CA LYS A 253 -4.35 -3.13 -0.23
C LYS A 253 -3.22 -3.53 -1.19
N GLN A 254 -2.34 -4.42 -0.73
CA GLN A 254 -1.32 -5.06 -1.56
C GLN A 254 -1.81 -6.47 -1.87
N PHE A 255 -1.82 -6.85 -3.14
CA PHE A 255 -2.28 -8.16 -3.58
C PHE A 255 -1.45 -9.30 -2.97
N ILE A 256 -0.14 -9.12 -2.91
CA ILE A 256 0.75 -9.94 -2.08
C ILE A 256 1.35 -9.01 -1.03
N CYS A 257 1.11 -9.28 0.25
CA CYS A 257 1.64 -8.50 1.36
C CYS A 257 2.46 -9.38 2.30
N GLY A 258 3.76 -9.08 2.38
CA GLY A 258 4.71 -9.66 3.31
C GLY A 258 4.73 -8.88 4.64
N TYR A 259 4.76 -9.58 5.76
CA TYR A 259 4.85 -8.99 7.09
C TYR A 259 5.35 -10.01 8.12
N ASP A 260 5.75 -9.52 9.29
CA ASP A 260 6.40 -10.32 10.32
C ASP A 260 5.53 -10.40 11.58
N ILE A 261 5.38 -11.62 12.11
CA ILE A 261 4.72 -11.91 13.39
C ILE A 261 5.75 -12.43 14.40
N LEU A 262 5.63 -11.95 15.62
CA LEU A 262 6.27 -12.46 16.82
C LEU A 262 5.24 -13.28 17.62
N ARG A 263 5.48 -14.59 17.77
CA ARG A 263 4.68 -15.48 18.62
C ARG A 263 5.26 -15.48 20.03
N THR A 264 4.44 -15.15 21.02
CA THR A 264 4.83 -15.06 22.43
C THR A 264 3.66 -15.44 23.32
N ASN A 265 3.84 -16.39 24.24
CA ASN A 265 2.85 -16.73 25.26
C ASN A 265 1.40 -16.90 24.72
N GLY A 266 1.26 -17.58 23.57
CA GLY A 266 -0.05 -17.82 22.92
C GLY A 266 -0.66 -16.60 22.20
N SER A 267 0.09 -15.51 22.08
CA SER A 267 -0.27 -14.28 21.34
C SER A 267 0.60 -14.12 20.09
N SER A 268 0.06 -13.39 19.11
CA SER A 268 0.73 -13.08 17.84
C SER A 268 0.73 -11.58 17.63
N ILE A 269 1.92 -10.99 17.57
CA ILE A 269 2.14 -9.54 17.48
C ILE A 269 2.83 -9.21 16.16
N VAL A 270 2.31 -8.25 15.40
CA VAL A 270 2.92 -7.81 14.14
C VAL A 270 4.01 -6.78 14.44
N CYS A 271 5.22 -6.97 13.90
CA CYS A 271 6.35 -6.07 14.18
C CYS A 271 6.90 -5.36 12.94
N ASP A 272 6.51 -5.78 11.74
CA ASP A 272 6.95 -5.20 10.48
C ASP A 272 5.98 -5.54 9.33
N VAL A 273 5.78 -4.62 8.38
CA VAL A 273 4.99 -4.85 7.15
C VAL A 273 5.78 -4.31 5.97
N ASN A 274 6.05 -5.18 4.99
CA ASN A 274 6.96 -4.91 3.87
C ASN A 274 6.21 -4.63 2.55
N GLY A 275 4.90 -4.92 2.48
CA GLY A 275 4.17 -4.87 1.22
C GLY A 275 4.60 -5.99 0.26
N TRP A 276 4.77 -5.68 -1.03
CA TRP A 276 5.03 -6.68 -2.07
C TRP A 276 6.27 -7.53 -1.77
N THR A 277 6.04 -8.79 -1.38
CA THR A 277 7.12 -9.73 -1.05
C THR A 277 6.77 -11.11 -1.58
N LEU A 278 7.67 -11.69 -2.36
CA LEU A 278 7.51 -13.02 -2.91
C LEU A 278 8.23 -14.09 -2.07
N VAL A 279 7.63 -15.28 -1.98
CA VAL A 279 8.16 -16.44 -1.24
C VAL A 279 9.48 -16.93 -1.82
N LYS A 280 10.49 -17.18 -0.99
CA LYS A 280 11.80 -17.66 -1.45
C LYS A 280 12.15 -19.08 -1.03
N GLY A 281 11.37 -19.68 -0.12
CA GLY A 281 11.54 -21.06 0.34
C GLY A 281 11.05 -22.11 -0.66
N ASP A 282 11.04 -23.37 -0.22
CA ASP A 282 10.77 -24.51 -1.10
C ASP A 282 9.30 -24.57 -1.57
N ASN A 283 8.38 -23.99 -0.80
CA ASN A 283 6.96 -23.89 -1.17
C ASN A 283 6.63 -22.77 -2.16
N ARG A 284 7.65 -22.07 -2.66
CA ARG A 284 7.51 -20.95 -3.59
C ARG A 284 6.61 -21.27 -4.79
N ASP A 285 6.83 -22.42 -5.44
CA ASP A 285 6.13 -22.73 -6.68
C ASP A 285 4.62 -22.99 -6.44
N ASN A 286 4.27 -23.65 -5.33
CA ASN A 286 2.87 -23.84 -4.90
C ASN A 286 2.20 -22.51 -4.52
N PHE A 287 2.94 -21.64 -3.83
CA PHE A 287 2.47 -20.30 -3.49
C PHE A 287 2.18 -19.48 -4.75
N TYR A 288 3.09 -19.47 -5.74
CA TYR A 288 2.90 -18.73 -6.98
C TYR A 288 1.80 -19.28 -7.87
N GLU A 289 1.64 -20.60 -7.92
CA GLU A 289 0.51 -21.23 -8.59
C GLU A 289 -0.81 -20.70 -8.01
N SER A 290 -0.95 -20.76 -6.69
CA SER A 290 -2.17 -20.32 -5.98
C SER A 290 -2.39 -18.81 -6.09
N ALA A 291 -1.33 -18.01 -5.96
CA ALA A 291 -1.39 -16.56 -6.13
C ALA A 291 -1.75 -16.16 -7.56
N SER A 292 -1.25 -16.87 -8.58
CA SER A 292 -1.58 -16.58 -9.97
C SER A 292 -3.04 -16.88 -10.28
N LYS A 293 -3.60 -17.97 -9.74
CA LYS A 293 -5.03 -18.30 -9.81
C LYS A 293 -5.88 -17.21 -9.15
N SER A 294 -5.49 -16.79 -7.95
CA SER A 294 -6.20 -15.73 -7.24
C SER A 294 -6.17 -14.39 -7.98
N LEU A 295 -5.01 -14.03 -8.56
CA LEU A 295 -4.88 -12.80 -9.34
C LEU A 295 -5.71 -12.85 -10.61
N HIS A 296 -5.70 -13.97 -11.32
CA HIS A 296 -6.52 -14.19 -12.51
C HIS A 296 -8.00 -14.05 -12.20
N SER A 297 -8.50 -14.70 -11.14
CA SER A 297 -9.89 -14.54 -10.68
C SER A 297 -10.22 -13.10 -10.30
N LEU A 298 -9.31 -12.40 -9.61
CA LEU A 298 -9.48 -10.98 -9.27
C LEU A 298 -9.61 -10.12 -10.53
N LEU A 299 -8.76 -10.37 -11.53
CA LEU A 299 -8.78 -9.64 -12.79
C LEU A 299 -10.08 -9.88 -13.56
N LEU A 300 -10.53 -11.13 -13.69
CA LEU A 300 -11.79 -11.45 -14.37
C LEU A 300 -12.99 -10.75 -13.72
N ASN A 301 -13.08 -10.81 -12.39
CA ASN A 301 -14.16 -10.15 -11.65
C ASN A 301 -14.10 -8.62 -11.73
N SER A 302 -12.92 -8.04 -11.99
CA SER A 302 -12.74 -6.59 -12.14
C SER A 302 -13.03 -6.09 -13.55
N VAL A 303 -12.82 -6.91 -14.59
CA VAL A 303 -13.06 -6.56 -16.00
C VAL A 303 -14.56 -6.45 -16.31
N ASP A 304 -15.40 -7.20 -15.59
CA ASP A 304 -16.86 -7.03 -15.61
C ASP A 304 -17.32 -5.69 -14.98
N ILE A 305 -16.41 -4.97 -14.30
CA ILE A 305 -16.62 -3.65 -13.72
C ILE A 305 -15.86 -2.61 -14.55
N LYS A 306 -16.23 -2.41 -15.82
CA LYS A 306 -15.82 -1.20 -16.56
C LYS A 306 -16.68 0.01 -16.13
N PRO A 307 -16.09 1.21 -16.19
CA PRO A 307 -16.25 2.25 -15.16
C PRO A 307 -17.63 2.88 -15.11
N GLN A 308 -18.06 3.25 -13.90
CA GLN A 308 -19.01 4.34 -13.72
C GLN A 308 -18.52 5.52 -14.57
N GLN A 309 -19.26 5.84 -15.63
CA GLN A 309 -19.21 7.15 -16.23
C GLN A 309 -19.64 8.14 -15.14
N GLN A 310 -18.69 8.78 -14.45
CA GLN A 310 -19.04 9.98 -13.70
C GLN A 310 -19.46 11.06 -14.70
N PRO A 311 -20.53 11.79 -14.36
CA PRO A 311 -21.58 12.03 -15.32
C PRO A 311 -21.23 13.17 -16.27
N GLN A 312 -21.46 12.93 -17.57
CA GLN A 312 -21.57 13.96 -18.61
C GLN A 312 -22.50 15.13 -18.21
N GLN A 313 -23.27 15.00 -17.13
CA GLN A 313 -24.09 16.05 -16.53
C GLN A 313 -23.27 17.23 -15.94
N GLN A 314 -22.06 17.05 -15.41
CA GLN A 314 -21.26 18.20 -14.95
C GLN A 314 -20.71 19.02 -16.13
N GLN A 315 -20.33 18.36 -17.22
CA GLN A 315 -19.92 19.04 -18.46
C GLN A 315 -21.11 19.67 -19.20
N GLN A 316 -22.28 19.03 -19.21
CA GLN A 316 -23.51 19.64 -19.76
C GLN A 316 -24.00 20.82 -18.92
N GLN A 317 -23.89 20.78 -17.58
CA GLN A 317 -24.25 21.91 -16.72
C GLN A 317 -23.30 23.10 -16.89
N GLN A 318 -21.99 22.87 -17.03
CA GLN A 318 -21.03 23.94 -17.34
C GLN A 318 -21.25 24.53 -18.73
N GLN A 319 -21.57 23.70 -19.73
CA GLN A 319 -21.90 24.18 -21.08
C GLN A 319 -23.22 24.96 -21.11
N GLN A 320 -24.25 24.55 -20.37
CA GLN A 320 -25.51 25.29 -20.26
C GLN A 320 -25.34 26.63 -19.53
N GLN A 321 -24.51 26.69 -18.48
CA GLN A 321 -24.20 27.95 -17.78
C GLN A 321 -23.43 28.92 -18.68
N GLN A 322 -22.47 28.44 -19.49
CA GLN A 322 -21.75 29.27 -20.46
C GLN A 322 -22.67 29.78 -21.59
N GLN A 323 -23.60 28.96 -22.08
CA GLN A 323 -24.58 29.40 -23.08
C GLN A 323 -25.58 30.44 -22.52
N GLN A 324 -26.04 30.29 -21.27
CA GLN A 324 -26.92 31.28 -20.63
C GLN A 324 -26.22 32.63 -20.40
N GLN A 325 -24.93 32.63 -20.02
CA GLN A 325 -24.15 33.88 -19.89
C GLN A 325 -23.95 34.59 -21.24
N GLN A 326 -23.71 33.83 -22.32
CA GLN A 326 -23.58 34.40 -23.67
C GLN A 326 -24.91 34.97 -24.19
N GLN A 327 -26.06 34.32 -23.90
CA GLN A 327 -27.38 34.83 -24.28
C GLN A 327 -27.78 36.09 -23.49
N GLN A 328 -27.45 36.17 -22.19
CA GLN A 328 -27.70 37.38 -21.40
C GLN A 328 -26.84 38.57 -21.86
N GLN A 329 -25.60 38.35 -22.28
CA GLN A 329 -24.76 39.41 -22.86
C GLN A 329 -25.29 39.89 -24.23
N GLN A 330 -25.81 38.99 -25.07
CA GLN A 330 -26.40 39.39 -26.36
C GLN A 330 -27.75 40.11 -26.22
N GLN A 331 -28.59 39.75 -25.24
CA GLN A 331 -29.86 40.46 -24.98
C GLN A 331 -29.65 41.85 -24.35
N SER A 332 -28.57 42.07 -23.60
CA SER A 332 -28.23 43.39 -23.06
C SER A 332 -27.81 44.42 -24.13
N LEU A 333 -27.50 43.98 -25.36
CA LEU A 333 -27.13 44.83 -26.49
C LEU A 333 -28.32 45.19 -27.40
N THR A 334 -29.54 44.78 -27.06
CA THR A 334 -30.76 45.14 -27.80
C THR A 334 -31.86 45.62 -26.84
N SER A 335 -31.66 46.80 -26.26
CA SER A 335 -32.77 47.62 -25.75
C SER A 335 -33.04 48.78 -26.70
N PRO A 336 -34.32 49.14 -26.86
CA PRO A 336 -34.69 50.54 -26.85
C PRO A 336 -35.63 50.83 -25.68
N ASP A 337 -35.32 51.92 -24.99
CA ASP A 337 -35.99 52.48 -23.81
C ASP A 337 -37.51 52.62 -23.93
N ILE A 338 -38.21 52.66 -22.78
CA ILE A 338 -39.10 53.78 -22.40
C ILE A 338 -39.56 53.66 -20.93
N CYS A 339 -39.59 54.84 -20.32
CA CYS A 339 -39.99 55.28 -18.98
C CYS A 339 -41.37 54.83 -18.41
N ASN A 340 -41.34 54.50 -17.09
CA ASN A 340 -42.13 55.11 -15.99
C ASN A 340 -43.48 54.50 -15.50
N LEU A 341 -43.67 54.59 -14.16
CA LEU A 341 -44.87 54.54 -13.29
C LEU A 341 -45.49 53.21 -12.76
N ASN A 342 -45.33 53.04 -11.42
CA ASN A 342 -46.30 52.78 -10.32
C ASN A 342 -47.44 51.72 -10.38
N VAL A 343 -47.81 51.26 -9.15
CA VAL A 343 -49.07 50.61 -8.67
C VAL A 343 -49.01 49.06 -8.58
N ILE A 344 -48.80 48.45 -7.40
CA ILE A 344 -49.73 48.05 -6.30
C ILE A 344 -50.63 46.81 -6.58
N ASN A 345 -50.53 45.84 -5.66
CA ASN A 345 -51.51 44.84 -5.17
C ASN A 345 -51.73 43.46 -5.85
N ASN A 346 -51.42 42.43 -5.02
CA ASN A 346 -52.27 41.31 -4.56
C ASN A 346 -52.79 40.21 -5.52
N ILE A 347 -52.90 39.02 -4.88
CA ILE A 347 -53.90 37.93 -5.05
C ILE A 347 -53.41 36.62 -5.71
N LYS A 348 -53.13 35.66 -4.81
CA LYS A 348 -53.64 34.27 -4.69
C LYS A 348 -53.84 33.36 -5.92
N SER A 349 -53.26 32.17 -5.75
CA SER A 349 -53.88 30.82 -5.82
C SER A 349 -54.28 30.17 -7.15
N ASN A 350 -53.97 28.86 -7.16
CA ASN A 350 -54.64 27.72 -7.80
C ASN A 350 -54.09 27.17 -9.12
N ASN A 351 -53.44 25.99 -8.98
CA ASN A 351 -53.77 24.72 -9.61
C ASN A 351 -54.70 24.76 -10.84
N ASN A 352 -54.23 24.27 -11.99
CA ASN A 352 -54.73 22.99 -12.49
C ASN A 352 -53.93 22.42 -13.67
N VAL A 353 -53.97 21.10 -13.71
CA VAL A 353 -53.41 20.15 -14.68
C VAL A 353 -54.13 20.26 -16.02
N ASN A 354 -53.43 20.04 -17.15
CA ASN A 354 -53.94 19.15 -18.22
C ASN A 354 -52.90 18.79 -19.29
N ASN A 355 -53.06 17.54 -19.74
CA ASN A 355 -52.29 16.73 -20.67
C ASN A 355 -52.05 17.34 -22.06
N LEU A 356 -51.02 16.84 -22.75
CA LEU A 356 -51.15 16.46 -24.16
C LEU A 356 -50.19 15.28 -24.50
N PHE A 357 -50.78 14.18 -24.97
CA PHE A 357 -50.11 13.06 -25.62
C PHE A 357 -49.79 13.42 -27.07
N THR A 358 -48.61 13.03 -27.58
CA THR A 358 -48.41 12.63 -29.00
C THR A 358 -47.15 11.77 -29.19
N THR A 359 -47.40 10.48 -29.42
CA THR A 359 -46.84 9.60 -30.48
C THR A 359 -45.32 9.42 -30.68
N ILE A 360 -44.91 8.17 -30.46
CA ILE A 360 -43.68 7.49 -30.91
C ILE A 360 -43.70 7.30 -32.44
N PRO A 361 -42.52 7.27 -33.09
CA PRO A 361 -42.21 6.13 -33.94
C PRO A 361 -40.80 5.56 -33.71
N THR A 362 -40.72 4.25 -33.45
CA THR A 362 -39.56 3.41 -33.78
C THR A 362 -39.63 3.01 -35.25
N PRO A 363 -38.48 2.79 -35.89
CA PRO A 363 -38.26 1.46 -36.45
C PRO A 363 -36.92 0.85 -36.05
N ALA A 364 -36.96 -0.47 -35.97
CA ALA A 364 -35.90 -1.38 -35.59
C ALA A 364 -34.72 -1.47 -36.58
N SER A 365 -33.72 -2.23 -36.14
CA SER A 365 -32.71 -2.95 -36.92
C SER A 365 -31.34 -2.27 -37.09
N ASN A 366 -30.45 -2.57 -36.14
CA ASN A 366 -29.16 -3.20 -36.44
C ASN A 366 -28.67 -3.94 -35.19
N LEU A 367 -29.33 -5.07 -34.93
CA LEU A 367 -28.77 -6.14 -34.12
C LEU A 367 -27.71 -6.85 -34.98
N LEU A 368 -26.56 -7.18 -34.35
CA LEU A 368 -25.45 -7.98 -34.88
C LEU A 368 -24.48 -7.28 -35.84
N LYS A 369 -23.53 -6.53 -35.27
CA LYS A 369 -22.13 -6.54 -35.73
C LYS A 369 -21.18 -6.79 -34.57
N LYS A 370 -20.80 -8.08 -34.46
CA LYS A 370 -19.52 -8.63 -33.96
C LYS A 370 -18.69 -7.71 -33.06
N ILE A 371 -18.70 -8.00 -31.76
CA ILE A 371 -17.45 -8.09 -30.99
C ILE A 371 -17.51 -9.38 -30.16
N SER A 372 -17.30 -10.53 -30.82
CA SER A 372 -16.54 -11.61 -30.18
C SER A 372 -15.07 -11.18 -30.21
N ARG A 373 -14.69 -10.25 -29.35
CA ARG A 373 -13.28 -10.06 -29.01
C ARG A 373 -13.17 -10.57 -27.60
N PHE A 374 -12.72 -11.82 -27.52
CA PHE A 374 -12.01 -12.41 -26.40
C PHE A 374 -11.84 -11.47 -25.19
N ASN A 375 -12.27 -11.92 -24.02
CA ASN A 375 -12.00 -11.30 -22.73
C ASN A 375 -10.48 -11.22 -22.49
N PHE A 376 -9.77 -10.33 -23.18
CA PHE A 376 -8.34 -10.11 -23.00
C PHE A 376 -8.18 -8.95 -22.01
N CYS A 377 -7.66 -9.26 -20.83
CA CYS A 377 -7.19 -8.23 -19.90
C CYS A 377 -5.76 -7.85 -20.27
N LYS A 378 -5.53 -6.59 -20.67
CA LYS A 378 -4.17 -6.06 -20.80
C LYS A 378 -3.63 -5.80 -19.40
N PHE A 379 -2.83 -6.73 -18.91
CA PHE A 379 -2.27 -6.69 -17.58
C PHE A 379 -0.82 -6.24 -17.65
N THR A 380 -0.54 -5.06 -17.12
CA THR A 380 0.83 -4.56 -17.06
C THR A 380 1.44 -4.82 -15.69
N ILE A 381 2.62 -5.42 -15.71
CA ILE A 381 3.45 -5.62 -14.53
C ILE A 381 4.68 -4.74 -14.66
N LEU A 382 4.84 -3.85 -13.70
CA LEU A 382 6.04 -3.06 -13.55
C LEU A 382 7.00 -3.81 -12.63
N THR A 383 8.13 -4.24 -13.18
CA THR A 383 9.22 -4.86 -12.42
C THR A 383 10.49 -4.06 -12.66
N LEU A 384 11.03 -3.41 -11.63
CA LEU A 384 12.39 -2.82 -11.69
C LEU A 384 13.46 -3.82 -11.24
#